data_AF-A0A7Y4X2F4-F1
#
_entry.id   AF-A0A7Y4X2F4-F1
#
_cell.length_a   1.000
_cell.length_b   1.000
_cell.length_c   1.000
_cell.angle_alpha   90.00
_cell.angle_beta   90.00
_cell.angle_gamma   90.00
#
_symmetry.space_group_name_H-M   'P 1'
#
loop_
_entity.id
_entity.type
_entity.pdbx_description
1 polymer ?
#
loop_
_entity_poly.entity_id
_entity_poly.type
_entity_poly.pdbx_seq_one_letter_code
_entity_poly.pdbx_strand_id
1 'polypeptide(L)' 'MFNKVLVLSASAGAGHLRAAQAVEKAFLQMEAAREVRHVDILDYTNKLFQNFYSKTYIDMVNKAPEVLG' A
#
# COMPACT_ATOMS: atom_id res chain seq x y z
N MET A 1 -10.31 -21.91 1.21
CA MET A 1 -9.02 -21.62 0.56
C MET A 1 -9.28 -20.83 -0.71
N PHE A 2 -8.72 -19.62 -0.82
CA PHE A 2 -8.86 -18.74 -1.98
C PHE A 2 -8.00 -19.23 -3.15
N ASN A 3 -8.41 -18.95 -4.39
CA ASN A 3 -7.63 -19.36 -5.56
C ASN A 3 -6.45 -18.40 -5.82
N LYS A 4 -6.72 -17.09 -5.86
CA LYS A 4 -5.70 -16.04 -6.02
C LYS A 4 -6.04 -14.84 -5.14
N VAL A 5 -5.04 -14.29 -4.47
CA VAL A 5 -5.16 -13.08 -3.63
C VAL A 5 -4.11 -12.06 -4.07
N LEU A 6 -4.55 -10.84 -4.32
CA LEU A 6 -3.68 -9.70 -4.60
C LEU A 6 -3.80 -8.70 -3.45
N VAL A 7 -2.69 -8.44 -2.77
CA VAL A 7 -2.58 -7.43 -1.72
C VAL A 7 -2.01 -6.17 -2.35
N LEU A 8 -2.72 -5.04 -2.23
CA LEU A 8 -2.27 -3.75 -2.75
C LEU A 8 -1.87 -2.83 -1.60
N SER A 9 -0.68 -2.23 -1.68
CA SER A 9 -0.27 -1.13 -0.82
C SER A 9 -0.10 0.14 -1.63
N ALA A 10 -0.16 1.29 -0.96
CA ALA A 10 0.31 2.57 -1.47
C ALA A 10 1.36 3.11 -0.51
N SER A 11 2.64 3.06 -0.88
CA SER A 11 3.76 3.51 -0.02
C SER A 11 3.89 5.04 0.08
N ALA A 12 2.77 5.74 0.34
CA ALA A 12 2.82 7.13 0.78
C ALA A 12 3.50 7.27 2.15
N GLY A 13 3.70 6.15 2.88
CA GLY A 13 4.54 6.04 4.07
C GLY A 13 4.89 4.57 4.37
N ALA A 14 5.90 4.34 5.22
CA ALA A 14 6.44 2.99 5.49
C ALA A 14 5.43 2.02 6.15
N GLY A 15 4.37 2.54 6.79
CA GLY A 15 3.36 1.74 7.48
C GLY A 15 2.48 0.90 6.55
N HIS A 16 2.07 1.45 5.41
CA HIS A 16 1.21 0.73 4.45
C HIS A 16 1.92 -0.45 3.81
N LEU A 17 3.20 -0.30 3.49
CA LEU A 17 4.03 -1.37 2.96
C LEU A 17 4.16 -2.51 3.98
N ARG A 18 4.47 -2.18 5.24
CA ARG A 18 4.60 -3.16 6.33
C ARG A 18 3.29 -3.90 6.62
N ALA A 19 2.16 -3.20 6.59
CA ALA A 19 0.84 -3.80 6.77
C ALA A 19 0.51 -4.80 5.66
N ALA A 20 0.75 -4.44 4.40
CA ALA A 20 0.52 -5.32 3.27
C ALA A 20 1.42 -6.58 3.32
N GLN A 21 2.69 -6.42 3.67
CA GLN A 21 3.60 -7.56 3.89
C GLN A 21 3.12 -8.48 5.02
N ALA A 22 2.59 -7.92 6.11
CA ALA A 22 2.03 -8.73 7.20
C ALA A 22 0.80 -9.54 6.75
N VAL A 23 -0.06 -8.95 5.93
CA VAL A 23 -1.24 -9.63 5.36
C VAL A 23 -0.81 -10.75 4.41
N GLU A 24 0.12 -10.49 3.48
CA GLU A 24 0.65 -11.51 2.57
C GLU A 24 1.25 -12.68 3.37
N LYS A 25 2.07 -12.38 4.39
CA LYS A 25 2.66 -13.39 5.26
C LYS A 25 1.60 -14.22 5.98
N ALA A 26 0.52 -13.61 6.47
CA ALA A 26 -0.56 -14.34 7.12
C ALA A 26 -1.27 -15.31 6.17
N PHE A 27 -1.55 -14.89 4.93
CA PHE A 27 -2.14 -15.78 3.93
C PHE A 27 -1.26 -16.99 3.62
N LEU A 28 0.06 -16.78 3.51
CA LEU A 28 1.04 -17.85 3.28
C LEU A 28 1.13 -18.80 4.48
N GLN A 29 1.21 -18.27 5.70
CA GLN A 29 1.33 -19.07 6.92
C GLN A 29 0.08 -19.91 7.21
N MET A 30 -1.10 -19.42 6.86
CA MET A 30 -2.37 -20.11 7.07
C MET A 30 -2.75 -21.03 5.91
N GLU A 31 -1.94 -21.11 4.85
CA GLU A 31 -2.27 -21.77 3.59
C GLU A 31 -3.67 -21.36 3.07
N ALA A 32 -4.04 -20.10 3.31
CA ALA A 32 -5.39 -19.63 3.09
C ALA A 32 -5.67 -19.36 1.61
N ALA A 33 -4.64 -19.28 0.76
CA ALA A 33 -4.73 -19.06 -0.68
C ALA A 33 -3.68 -19.87 -1.47
N ARG A 34 -4.03 -20.32 -2.69
CA ARG A 34 -3.10 -21.03 -3.58
C ARG A 34 -2.04 -20.13 -4.19
N GLU A 35 -2.38 -18.86 -4.42
CA GLU A 35 -1.47 -17.83 -4.94
C GLU A 35 -1.74 -16.54 -4.18
N VAL A 36 -0.67 -15.92 -3.69
CA VAL A 36 -0.71 -14.62 -3.01
C VAL A 36 0.37 -13.75 -3.63
N ARG A 37 0.03 -12.49 -3.92
CA ARG A 37 0.99 -11.51 -4.38
C ARG A 37 0.75 -10.17 -3.70
N HIS A 38 1.80 -9.57 -3.18
CA HIS A 38 1.82 -8.16 -2.80
C HIS A 38 2.34 -7.28 -3.93
N VAL A 39 1.64 -6.19 -4.22
CA VAL A 39 2.03 -5.14 -5.16
C VAL A 39 1.90 -3.77 -4.48
N ASP A 40 2.93 -2.95 -4.58
CA ASP A 40 2.82 -1.52 -4.32
C ASP A 40 2.34 -0.80 -5.57
N ILE A 41 1.16 -0.18 -5.51
CA ILE A 41 0.59 0.53 -6.66
C ILE A 41 1.47 1.69 -7.09
N LEU A 42 2.28 2.23 -6.17
CA LEU A 42 3.19 3.30 -6.48
C LEU A 42 4.33 2.84 -7.39
N ASP A 43 4.73 1.57 -7.38
CA ASP A 43 5.76 1.03 -8.30
C ASP A 43 5.30 1.07 -9.77
N TYR A 44 3.99 1.20 -9.99
CA TYR A 44 3.37 1.34 -11.30
C TYR A 44 3.19 2.81 -11.72
N THR A 45 3.70 3.75 -10.92
CA THR A 45 3.73 5.18 -11.24
C THR A 45 5.15 5.65 -11.55
N ASN A 46 5.30 6.82 -12.19
CA ASN A 46 6.62 7.40 -12.40
C ASN A 46 7.25 7.80 -11.04
N LYS A 47 8.55 7.57 -10.85
CA LYS A 47 9.30 7.93 -9.62
C LYS A 47 9.08 9.38 -9.16
N LEU A 48 8.86 10.30 -10.11
CA LEU A 48 8.50 11.68 -9.81
C LEU A 48 7.13 11.79 -9.12
N PHE A 49 6.15 11.02 -9.59
CA PHE A 49 4.80 10.96 -9.02
C PHE A 49 4.81 10.29 -7.65
N GLN A 50 5.57 9.21 -7.47
CA GLN A 50 5.81 8.55 -6.17
C GLN A 50 6.23 9.55 -5.09
N ASN A 51 7.28 10.32 -5.39
CA ASN A 51 7.88 11.26 -4.44
C ASN A 51 7.03 12.53 -4.26
N PHE A 52 6.45 13.05 -5.34
CA PHE A 52 5.64 14.26 -5.30
C PHE A 52 4.29 13.99 -4.63
N TYR A 53 3.55 12.96 -5.07
CA TYR A 53 2.24 12.63 -4.50
C TYR A 53 2.32 12.38 -2.99
N SER A 54 3.28 11.56 -2.54
CA SER A 54 3.44 11.26 -1.11
C SER A 54 3.75 12.51 -0.30
N LYS A 55 4.66 13.36 -0.78
CA LYS A 55 5.08 14.56 -0.07
C LYS A 55 4.00 15.65 -0.08
N THR A 56 3.41 15.92 -1.24
CA THR A 56 2.37 16.95 -1.40
C THR A 56 1.07 16.53 -0.70
N TYR A 57 0.66 15.27 -0.77
CA TYR A 57 -0.51 14.77 -0.05
C TYR A 57 -0.32 14.89 1.47
N ILE A 58 0.82 14.43 2.01
CA ILE A 58 1.12 14.54 3.45
C ILE A 58 1.22 16.01 3.89
N ASP A 59 1.90 16.85 3.11
CA ASP A 59 2.01 18.28 3.40
C ASP A 59 0.65 18.97 3.39
N MET A 60 -0.27 18.56 2.50
CA MET A 60 -1.61 19.14 2.41
C MET A 60 -2.51 18.67 3.56
N VAL A 61 -2.48 17.38 3.92
CA VAL A 61 -3.18 16.83 5.10
C VAL A 61 -2.70 17.50 6.39
N ASN A 62 -1.38 17.72 6.53
CA ASN A 62 -0.81 18.38 7.71
C ASN A 62 -1.12 19.89 7.77
N LYS A 63 -1.22 20.57 6.62
CA LYS A 63 -1.46 22.03 6.58
C LYS A 63 -2.93 22.43 6.55
N ALA A 64 -3.81 21.56 6.08
CA ALA A 64 -5.23 21.86 5.91
C ALA A 64 -6.11 20.64 6.24
N PRO A 65 -6.11 20.16 7.50
CA PRO A 65 -6.91 18.99 7.90
C PRO A 65 -8.41 19.19 7.68
N GLU A 66 -8.90 20.43 7.69
CA GLU A 66 -10.33 20.78 7.52
C GLU A 66 -10.82 20.72 6.06
N VAL A 67 -9.93 20.59 5.06
CA VAL A 67 -10.31 20.56 3.64
C VAL A 67 -10.63 19.13 3.16
N LEU A 68 -10.23 18.13 3.94
CA LEU A 68 -10.43 16.71 3.64
C LEU A 68 -11.33 16.01 4.68
N GLY A 69 -11.92 16.78 5.61
CA GLY A 69 -12.88 16.34 6.63
C GLY A 69 -14.29 16.83 6.35
#